data_AF-A0A3L7UGA5-F1
#
_entry.id   AF-A0A3L7UGA5-F1
#
_cell.length_a   1.000
_cell.length_b   1.000
_cell.length_c   1.000
_cell.angle_alpha   90.00
_cell.angle_beta   90.00
_cell.angle_gamma   90.00
#
_symmetry.space_group_name_H-M   'P 1'
#
loop_
_entity.id
_entity.type
_entity.pdbx_description
1 polymer ?
#
loop_
_entity_poly.entity_id
_entity_poly.type
_entity_poly.pdbx_seq_one_letter_code
_entity_poly.pdbx_strand_id
1 'polypeptide(L)'
;MSSKSASASLLPELFRFGIHKSNQGRMVRQFTFFAIVVVSAFGCITLANGPLMTYAKNVQVGVPVALWLVCGWVAFRMVNYPRFADFLVSVESELEKVTWPGRHEVLQATVVVLCTMFFLGLFLFLIDLLWTWLFSFIGFTEYDATK
;
A
#
# COMPACT_ATOMS: atom_id res chain seq x y z
N MET A 1 -12.95 38.33 15.15
CA MET A 1 -12.48 38.73 13.80
C MET A 1 -11.55 37.62 13.31
N SER A 2 -11.69 36.93 12.19
CA SER A 2 -12.47 37.12 10.97
C SER A 2 -12.68 35.74 10.34
N SER A 3 -13.93 35.32 10.22
CA SER A 3 -14.36 34.24 9.34
C SER A 3 -14.15 34.67 7.88
N LYS A 4 -12.94 34.45 7.34
CA LYS A 4 -12.66 34.54 5.90
C LYS A 4 -11.82 33.36 5.45
N SER A 5 -12.41 32.17 5.46
CA SER A 5 -11.98 31.07 4.58
C SER A 5 -13.18 30.66 3.73
N ALA A 6 -13.79 31.67 3.10
CA ALA A 6 -14.72 31.46 2.02
C ALA A 6 -13.91 30.89 0.85
N SER A 7 -14.15 29.63 0.54
CA SER A 7 -14.02 29.05 -0.80
C SER A 7 -12.74 29.42 -1.53
N ALA A 8 -11.61 28.81 -1.14
CA ALA A 8 -10.43 28.77 -2.01
C ALA A 8 -10.79 27.97 -3.26
N SER A 9 -11.25 28.68 -4.29
CA SER A 9 -11.60 28.15 -5.60
C SER A 9 -10.40 27.40 -6.19
N LEU A 10 -10.62 26.11 -6.49
CA LEU A 10 -9.58 25.18 -6.97
C LEU A 10 -8.91 25.64 -8.28
N LEU A 11 -9.65 26.37 -9.11
CA LEU A 11 -9.22 26.80 -10.44
C LEU A 11 -8.10 27.87 -10.43
N PRO A 12 -8.20 29.00 -9.72
CA PRO A 12 -7.11 29.98 -9.65
C PRO A 12 -5.88 29.46 -8.90
N GLU A 13 -6.05 28.57 -7.92
CA GLU A 13 -4.93 27.94 -7.21
C GLU A 13 -4.23 26.84 -8.04
N LEU A 14 -4.88 26.30 -9.08
CA LEU A 14 -4.29 25.43 -10.11
C LEU A 14 -3.32 26.15 -11.06
N PHE A 15 -3.39 27.48 -11.14
CA PHE A 15 -2.48 28.30 -11.98
C PHE A 15 -1.45 29.10 -11.19
N ARG A 16 -1.44 29.02 -9.86
CA ARG A 16 -0.41 29.68 -9.03
C ARG A 16 0.88 28.85 -8.94
N PHE A 17 1.96 29.41 -9.50
CA PHE A 17 3.34 28.89 -9.45
C PHE A 17 4.10 29.30 -8.17
N GLY A 18 3.40 29.41 -7.04
CA GLY A 18 4.02 29.73 -5.76
C GLY A 18 4.41 28.45 -5.00
N ILE A 19 5.70 28.23 -4.75
CA ILE A 19 6.14 27.17 -3.83
C ILE A 19 5.74 27.62 -2.42
N HIS A 20 4.66 27.02 -1.89
CA HIS A 20 4.25 27.28 -0.51
C HIS A 20 5.22 26.57 0.45
N LYS A 21 5.90 27.35 1.30
CA LYS A 21 6.73 26.92 2.44
C LYS A 21 7.73 25.78 2.08
N SER A 22 8.86 26.13 1.50
CA SER A 22 9.84 25.19 0.91
C SER A 22 10.59 24.28 1.90
N ASN A 23 10.51 24.53 3.21
CA ASN A 23 11.38 23.86 4.19
C ASN A 23 10.66 22.83 5.10
N GLN A 24 9.33 22.72 5.04
CA GLN A 24 8.54 21.79 5.87
C GLN A 24 7.76 20.80 4.99
N GLY A 25 7.64 19.52 5.36
CA GLY A 25 6.92 18.51 4.57
C GLY A 25 7.65 17.97 3.35
N ARG A 26 8.95 18.22 3.20
CA ARG A 26 9.70 17.86 1.98
C ARG A 26 9.74 16.35 1.76
N MET A 27 10.00 15.57 2.82
CA MET A 27 10.07 14.11 2.71
C MET A 27 8.70 13.54 2.36
N VAL A 28 7.64 13.90 3.10
CA VAL A 28 6.28 13.40 2.86
C VAL A 28 5.81 13.74 1.45
N ARG A 29 6.05 14.97 0.97
CA ARG A 29 5.67 15.37 -0.40
C ARG A 29 6.40 14.57 -1.47
N GLN A 30 7.70 14.33 -1.31
CA GLN A 30 8.47 13.50 -2.24
C GLN A 30 7.97 12.06 -2.24
N PHE A 31 7.72 11.48 -1.07
CA PHE A 31 7.17 10.12 -0.96
C PHE A 31 5.79 9.98 -1.58
N THR A 32 4.88 10.93 -1.34
CA THR A 32 3.54 10.92 -1.97
C THR A 32 3.63 11.04 -3.49
N PHE A 33 4.52 11.91 -4.00
CA PHE A 33 4.76 12.02 -5.44
C PHE A 33 5.28 10.70 -6.03
N PHE A 34 6.33 10.12 -5.44
CA PHE A 34 6.88 8.85 -5.90
C PHE A 34 5.86 7.71 -5.81
N ALA A 35 5.07 7.63 -4.75
CA ALA A 35 4.02 6.63 -4.61
C ALA A 35 2.99 6.71 -5.76
N ILE A 36 2.50 7.92 -6.07
CA ILE A 36 1.54 8.12 -7.16
C ILE A 36 2.16 7.76 -8.51
N VAL A 37 3.41 8.13 -8.75
CA VAL A 37 4.13 7.86 -10.01
C VAL A 37 4.40 6.35 -10.19
N VAL A 38 4.73 5.63 -9.12
CA VAL A 38 4.92 4.17 -9.15
C VAL A 38 3.61 3.45 -9.39
N VAL A 39 2.53 3.85 -8.71
CA VAL A 39 1.19 3.26 -8.91
C VAL A 39 0.69 3.52 -10.33
N SER A 40 0.86 4.74 -10.85
CA SER A 40 0.49 5.05 -12.24
C SER A 40 1.34 4.28 -13.24
N ALA A 41 2.64 4.06 -12.97
CA ALA A 41 3.51 3.25 -13.82
C ALA A 41 2.99 1.80 -13.88
N PHE A 42 2.66 1.23 -12.73
CA PHE A 42 2.12 -0.13 -12.67
C PHE A 42 0.81 -0.23 -13.46
N GLY A 43 -0.11 0.73 -13.30
CA GLY A 43 -1.35 0.80 -14.08
C GLY A 43 -1.13 0.95 -15.60
N CYS A 44 -0.11 1.69 -16.02
CA CYS A 44 0.22 1.84 -17.44
C CYS A 44 0.85 0.56 -18.01
N ILE A 45 1.67 -0.15 -17.24
CA ILE A 45 2.26 -1.44 -17.63
C ILE A 45 1.17 -2.51 -17.75
N THR A 46 0.23 -2.58 -16.80
CA THR A 46 -0.90 -3.53 -16.88
C THR A 46 -1.82 -3.22 -18.05
N LEU A 47 -2.03 -1.94 -18.38
CA LEU A 47 -2.79 -1.54 -19.56
C LEU A 47 -2.09 -1.92 -20.87
N ALA A 48 -0.78 -1.74 -20.96
CA ALA A 48 0.03 -2.09 -22.14
C ALA A 48 0.08 -3.62 -22.40
N ASN A 49 0.17 -4.41 -21.32
CA ASN A 49 0.33 -5.87 -21.39
C ASN A 49 -0.98 -6.65 -21.35
N GLY A 50 -2.13 -5.99 -21.15
CA GLY A 50 -3.44 -6.61 -21.17
C GLY A 50 -4.27 -6.15 -22.38
N PRO A 51 -5.19 -5.17 -22.22
CA PRO A 51 -6.16 -4.81 -23.26
C PRO A 51 -5.56 -4.28 -24.57
N LEU A 52 -4.37 -3.67 -24.51
CA LEU A 52 -3.75 -3.03 -25.68
C LEU A 52 -2.87 -3.98 -26.51
N MET A 53 -2.73 -5.25 -26.11
CA MET A 53 -1.91 -6.25 -26.80
C MET A 53 -2.36 -6.56 -28.23
N THR A 54 -3.64 -6.33 -28.54
CA THR A 54 -4.22 -6.62 -29.87
C THR A 54 -3.95 -5.49 -30.88
N TYR A 55 -3.48 -4.32 -30.44
CA TYR A 55 -3.26 -3.14 -31.29
C TYR A 55 -1.80 -3.03 -31.76
N ALA A 56 -1.55 -2.14 -32.73
CA ALA A 56 -0.20 -1.86 -33.21
C ALA A 56 0.74 -1.40 -32.07
N LYS A 57 2.01 -1.83 -32.13
CA LYS A 57 3.04 -1.57 -31.12
C LYS A 57 3.17 -0.08 -30.72
N ASN A 58 2.95 0.83 -31.68
CA ASN A 58 2.98 2.28 -31.45
C ASN A 58 1.85 2.74 -30.50
N VAL A 59 0.67 2.14 -30.59
CA VAL A 59 -0.48 2.45 -29.72
C VAL A 59 -0.34 1.74 -28.38
N GLN A 60 0.16 0.50 -28.38
CA GLN A 60 0.39 -0.30 -27.18
C GLN A 60 1.37 0.37 -26.20
N VAL A 61 2.41 1.04 -26.71
CA VAL A 61 3.42 1.72 -25.88
C VAL A 61 3.16 3.22 -25.78
N GLY A 62 2.71 3.86 -26.86
CA GLY A 62 2.51 5.31 -26.90
C GLY A 62 1.41 5.81 -25.97
N VAL A 63 0.26 5.13 -25.94
CA VAL A 63 -0.88 5.55 -25.11
C VAL A 63 -0.56 5.43 -23.62
N PRO A 64 -0.03 4.31 -23.09
CA PRO A 64 0.31 4.20 -21.68
C PRO A 64 1.42 5.16 -21.24
N VAL A 65 2.43 5.42 -22.09
CA VAL A 65 3.50 6.39 -21.76
C VAL A 65 2.95 7.82 -21.70
N ALA A 66 2.10 8.21 -22.65
CA ALA A 66 1.47 9.53 -22.63
C ALA A 66 0.58 9.71 -21.39
N LEU A 67 -0.23 8.70 -21.06
CA LEU A 67 -1.03 8.69 -19.83
C LEU A 67 -0.16 8.80 -18.58
N TRP A 68 0.95 8.06 -18.53
CA TRP A 68 1.87 8.12 -17.40
C TRP A 68 2.46 9.51 -17.18
N LEU A 69 2.86 10.20 -18.26
CA LEU A 69 3.37 11.58 -18.18
C LEU A 69 2.31 12.57 -17.71
N VAL A 70 1.07 12.44 -18.19
CA VAL A 70 -0.05 13.28 -17.74
C VAL A 70 -0.35 13.02 -16.26
N CYS A 71 -0.40 11.76 -15.84
CA CYS A 71 -0.57 11.40 -14.43
C CYS A 71 0.57 11.94 -13.56
N GLY A 72 1.82 11.87 -14.02
CA GLY A 72 2.98 12.43 -13.32
C GLY A 72 2.90 13.96 -13.17
N TRP A 73 2.46 14.66 -14.22
CA TRP A 73 2.23 16.11 -14.18
C TRP A 73 1.12 16.49 -13.19
N VAL A 74 -0.02 15.79 -13.24
CA VAL A 74 -1.13 16.00 -12.31
C VAL A 74 -0.71 15.70 -10.87
N ALA A 75 0.06 14.63 -10.65
CA ALA A 75 0.60 14.28 -9.33
C ALA A 75 1.51 15.38 -8.78
N PHE A 76 2.43 15.90 -9.60
CA PHE A 76 3.29 17.03 -9.22
C PHE A 76 2.45 18.24 -8.81
N ARG A 77 1.39 18.53 -9.59
CA ARG A 77 0.54 19.68 -9.34
C ARG A 77 -0.32 19.55 -8.08
N MET A 78 -0.84 18.35 -7.83
CA MET A 78 -1.67 18.03 -6.66
C MET A 78 -0.84 18.07 -5.38
N VAL A 79 0.39 17.52 -5.38
CA VAL A 79 1.31 17.53 -4.23
C VAL A 79 1.79 18.94 -3.86
N ASN A 80 1.84 19.87 -4.83
CA ASN A 80 2.21 21.27 -4.59
C ASN A 80 1.00 22.18 -4.28
N TYR A 81 -0.20 21.63 -4.11
CA TYR A 81 -1.38 22.42 -3.73
C TYR A 81 -1.31 22.83 -2.25
N PRO A 82 -1.48 24.11 -1.89
CA PRO A 82 -1.20 24.61 -0.54
C PRO A 82 -1.98 23.88 0.56
N ARG A 83 -3.29 23.66 0.38
CA ARG A 83 -4.12 22.93 1.35
C ARG A 83 -3.65 21.49 1.57
N PHE A 84 -3.21 20.82 0.51
CA PHE A 84 -2.77 19.42 0.59
C PHE A 84 -1.36 19.34 1.18
N ALA A 85 -0.49 20.29 0.83
CA ALA A 85 0.83 20.42 1.42
C ALA A 85 0.75 20.67 2.94
N ASP A 86 -0.13 21.55 3.41
CA ASP A 86 -0.36 21.79 4.84
C ASP A 86 -0.87 20.53 5.55
N PHE A 87 -1.74 19.75 4.91
CA PHE A 87 -2.16 18.45 5.43
C PHE A 87 -0.99 17.47 5.55
N LEU A 88 -0.15 17.34 4.52
CA LEU A 88 1.02 16.45 4.56
C LEU A 88 2.03 16.85 5.65
N VAL A 89 2.20 18.15 5.89
CA VAL A 89 3.02 18.66 7.00
C VAL A 89 2.41 18.29 8.36
N SER A 90 1.08 18.37 8.51
CA SER A 90 0.43 17.94 9.74
C SER A 90 0.58 16.43 9.98
N VAL A 91 0.48 15.61 8.93
CA VAL A 91 0.70 14.16 9.02
C VAL A 91 2.15 13.85 9.39
N GLU A 92 3.14 14.56 8.81
CA GLU A 92 4.55 14.44 9.21
C GLU A 92 4.71 14.67 10.72
N SER A 93 4.12 15.74 11.25
CA SER A 93 4.20 16.06 12.68
C SER A 93 3.48 15.05 13.59
N GLU A 94 2.46 14.34 13.09
CA GLU A 94 1.81 13.25 13.83
C GLU A 94 2.63 11.96 13.76
N LEU A 95 3.26 11.68 12.61
CA LEU A 95 4.15 10.53 12.45
C LEU A 95 5.40 10.64 13.33
N GLU A 96 5.92 11.85 13.55
CA GLU A 96 7.02 12.09 14.49
C GLU A 96 6.68 11.74 15.95
N LYS A 97 5.39 11.76 16.31
CA LYS A 97 4.93 11.34 17.65
C LYS A 97 4.84 9.82 17.80
N VAL A 98 4.87 9.07 16.69
CA VAL A 98 4.77 7.61 16.73
C VAL A 98 6.13 7.04 17.14
N THR A 99 6.17 6.44 18.34
CA THR A 99 7.33 5.70 18.81
C THR A 99 7.36 4.32 18.16
N TRP A 100 8.23 4.14 17.17
CA TRP A 100 8.42 2.84 16.53
C TRP A 100 9.16 1.88 17.47
N PRO A 101 8.69 0.62 17.63
CA PRO A 101 9.34 -0.36 18.48
C PRO A 101 10.75 -0.67 17.96
N GLY A 102 11.66 -0.95 18.89
CA GLY A 102 13.02 -1.35 18.53
C GLY A 102 13.03 -2.69 17.79
N ARG A 103 14.05 -2.95 16.95
CA ARG A 103 14.20 -4.23 16.23
C ARG A 103 14.14 -5.44 17.16
N HIS A 104 14.69 -5.31 18.36
CA HIS A 104 14.69 -6.37 19.37
C HIS A 104 13.29 -6.65 19.92
N GLU A 105 12.49 -5.61 20.18
CA GLU A 105 11.11 -5.77 20.68
C GLU A 105 10.23 -6.46 19.62
N VAL A 106 10.37 -6.06 18.35
CA VAL A 106 9.65 -6.68 17.23
C VAL A 106 10.00 -8.17 17.09
N LEU A 107 11.29 -8.51 17.21
CA LEU A 107 11.74 -9.90 17.16
C LEU A 107 11.20 -10.70 18.35
N GLN A 108 11.27 -10.16 19.57
CA GLN A 108 10.73 -10.83 20.75
C GLN A 108 9.23 -11.10 20.62
N ALA A 109 8.45 -10.10 20.20
CA ALA A 109 7.01 -10.25 19.99
C ALA A 109 6.70 -11.31 18.92
N THR A 110 7.44 -11.30 17.80
CA THR A 110 7.22 -12.24 16.69
C THR A 110 7.61 -13.67 17.08
N VAL A 111 8.71 -13.85 17.83
CA VAL A 111 9.16 -15.18 18.31
C VAL A 111 8.13 -15.78 19.25
N VAL A 112 7.55 -15.00 20.16
CA VAL A 112 6.48 -15.48 21.04
C VAL A 112 5.28 -15.96 20.21
N VAL A 113 4.82 -15.15 19.25
CA VAL A 113 3.69 -15.52 18.38
C VAL A 113 3.98 -16.79 17.59
N LEU A 114 5.15 -16.90 16.95
CA LEU A 114 5.57 -18.09 16.21
C LEU A 114 5.59 -19.33 17.11
N CYS A 115 6.12 -19.21 18.31
CA CYS A 115 6.17 -20.29 19.29
C CYS A 115 4.76 -20.75 19.68
N THR A 116 3.85 -19.80 19.97
CA THR A 116 2.45 -20.13 20.30
C THR A 116 1.71 -20.79 19.15
N MET A 117 1.89 -20.32 17.91
CA MET A 117 1.28 -20.92 16.73
C MET A 117 1.83 -22.31 16.44
N PHE A 118 3.14 -22.52 16.65
CA PHE A 118 3.76 -23.83 16.51
C PHE A 118 3.19 -24.85 17.51
N PHE A 119 3.09 -24.47 18.80
CA PHE A 119 2.51 -25.36 19.81
C PHE A 119 1.03 -25.65 19.58
N LEU A 120 0.25 -24.64 19.15
CA LEU A 120 -1.15 -24.84 18.80
C LEU A 120 -1.29 -25.79 17.60
N GLY A 121 -0.49 -25.61 16.56
CA GLY A 121 -0.45 -26.49 15.40
C GLY A 121 -0.04 -27.93 15.75
N LEU A 122 0.98 -28.09 16.60
CA LEU A 122 1.41 -29.39 17.09
C LEU A 122 0.31 -30.08 17.91
N PHE A 123 -0.37 -29.33 18.79
CA PHE A 123 -1.49 -29.87 19.56
C PHE A 123 -2.63 -30.36 18.66
N LEU A 124 -3.04 -29.55 17.68
CA LEU A 124 -4.07 -29.97 16.72
C LEU A 124 -3.64 -31.21 15.94
N PHE A 125 -2.38 -31.26 15.47
CA PHE A 125 -1.84 -32.43 14.77
C PHE A 125 -1.89 -33.71 15.63
N LEU A 126 -1.55 -33.62 16.92
CA LEU A 126 -1.64 -34.76 17.83
C LEU A 126 -3.09 -35.23 18.03
N ILE A 127 -4.02 -34.28 18.13
CA ILE A 127 -5.45 -34.57 18.23
C ILE A 127 -5.95 -35.23 16.95
N ASP A 128 -5.55 -34.76 15.77
CA ASP A 128 -5.91 -35.35 14.47
C ASP A 128 -5.38 -36.80 14.34
N LEU A 129 -4.15 -37.06 14.79
CA LEU A 129 -3.60 -38.42 14.85
C LEU A 129 -4.38 -39.32 15.81
N LEU A 130 -4.74 -38.81 16.99
CA LEU A 130 -5.55 -39.56 17.96
C LEU A 130 -6.91 -39.90 17.37
N TRP A 131 -7.59 -38.94 16.73
CA TRP A 131 -8.88 -39.17 16.07
C TRP A 131 -8.77 -40.20 14.95
N THR A 132 -7.73 -40.13 14.13
CA THR A 132 -7.51 -41.10 13.05
C THR A 132 -7.29 -42.51 13.59
N TRP A 133 -6.47 -42.64 14.65
CA TRP A 133 -6.27 -43.92 15.33
C TRP A 133 -7.56 -44.46 15.94
N LEU A 134 -8.34 -43.61 16.63
CA LEU A 134 -9.60 -43.99 17.25
C LEU A 134 -10.65 -44.42 16.21
N PHE A 135 -10.80 -43.69 15.11
CA PHE A 135 -11.75 -44.03 14.05
C PHE A 135 -11.37 -45.30 13.27
N SER A 136 -10.06 -45.53 13.09
CA SER A 136 -9.55 -46.80 12.54
C SER A 136 -9.84 -47.96 13.48
N PHE A 137 -9.65 -47.79 14.80
CA PHE A 137 -9.94 -48.83 15.79
C PHE A 137 -11.44 -49.20 15.86
N ILE A 138 -12.33 -48.22 15.73
CA ILE A 138 -13.79 -48.44 15.71
C ILE A 138 -14.27 -49.06 14.38
N GLY A 139 -13.40 -49.13 13.36
CA GLY A 139 -13.72 -49.71 12.05
C GLY A 139 -14.67 -48.85 11.20
N PHE A 140 -14.84 -47.57 11.56
CA PHE A 140 -15.69 -46.63 10.82
C PHE A 140 -15.01 -46.09 9.55
N THR A 141 -13.68 -45.99 9.57
CA THR A 141 -12.90 -45.51 8.43
C THR A 141 -12.33 -46.69 7.66
N GLU A 142 -12.94 -47.00 6.52
CA GLU A 142 -12.30 -47.68 5.39
C GLU A 142 -11.23 -46.73 4.82
N TYR A 143 -10.14 -46.53 5.57
CA TYR A 143 -8.96 -45.83 5.10
C TYR A 143 -8.13 -46.87 4.34
N ASP A 144 -8.50 -47.10 3.08
CA ASP A 144 -7.71 -47.88 2.13
C ASP A 144 -6.38 -47.14 1.92
N ALA A 145 -5.38 -47.52 2.71
CA ALA A 145 -4.01 -47.03 2.64
C ALA A 145 -3.28 -47.57 1.39
N THR A 146 -3.96 -47.53 0.24
CA THR A 146 -3.45 -47.96 -1.06
C THR A 146 -3.99 -47.06 -2.18
N LYS A 147 -3.46 -45.83 -2.25
CA LYS A 147 -3.15 -45.13 -3.50
C LYS A 147 -2.22 -43.94 -3.26
#